data_AF-A0A9W9VEX7-F1
#
_entry.id   AF-A0A9W9VEX7-F1
#
_cell.length_a   1.000
_cell.length_b   1.000
_cell.length_c   1.000
_cell.angle_alpha   90.00
_cell.angle_beta   90.00
_cell.angle_gamma   90.00
#
_symmetry.space_group_name_H-M   'P 1'
#
loop_
_entity.id
_entity.type
_entity.pdbx_description
1 polymer ?
#
loop_
_entity_poly.entity_id
_entity_poly.type
_entity_poly.pdbx_seq_one_letter_code
_entity_poly.pdbx_strand_id
1 'polypeptide(L)'
;MDVLREIAPDSGAYMSEADLLEPNLQEAFYGTNYPLLYTLKQEHEPTGLFFALTAVGAEDWEVQTVDPLPYSWNNNERLCPKSS
;
A
#
# COMPACT_ATOMS: atom_id res chain seq x y z
N MET A 1 2.87 14.96 3.88
CA MET A 1 1.51 15.21 4.41
C MET A 1 1.60 15.65 5.88
N ASP A 2 2.58 16.48 6.22
CA ASP A 2 3.07 16.51 7.61
C ASP A 2 2.17 17.36 8.50
N VAL A 3 1.62 18.45 7.96
CA VAL A 3 0.69 19.35 8.68
C VAL A 3 -0.57 18.62 9.16
N LEU A 4 -1.17 17.76 8.33
CA LEU A 4 -2.39 17.03 8.71
C LEU A 4 -2.11 15.99 9.80
N ARG A 5 -0.95 15.32 9.71
CA ARG A 5 -0.49 14.36 10.71
C ARG A 5 -0.12 15.05 12.04
N GLU A 6 0.44 16.26 12.01
CA GLU A 6 0.72 17.04 13.23
C GLU A 6 -0.56 17.45 13.97
N ILE A 7 -1.63 17.77 13.23
CA ILE A 7 -2.92 18.16 13.82
C ILE A 7 -3.68 16.94 14.36
N ALA A 8 -3.55 15.79 13.71
CA ALA A 8 -4.26 14.56 14.05
C ALA A 8 -3.35 13.33 13.98
N PRO A 9 -2.42 13.16 14.94
CA PRO A 9 -1.36 12.14 14.87
C PRO A 9 -1.90 10.71 14.94
N ASP A 10 -3.01 10.50 15.63
CA ASP A 10 -3.63 9.18 15.83
C ASP A 10 -4.73 8.88 14.78
N SER A 11 -4.92 9.78 13.81
CA SER A 11 -5.91 9.61 12.73
C SER A 11 -5.32 8.88 11.52
N GLY A 12 -6.23 8.35 10.70
CA GLY A 12 -5.92 7.78 9.39
C GLY A 12 -6.20 8.73 8.22
N ALA A 13 -6.19 8.17 7.02
CA ALA A 13 -6.55 8.81 5.76
C ALA A 13 -7.57 7.95 5.01
N TYR A 14 -8.50 8.60 4.31
CA TYR A 14 -9.53 7.91 3.57
C TYR A 14 -8.97 7.35 2.26
N MET A 15 -8.80 6.02 2.17
CA MET A 15 -8.05 5.34 1.10
C MET A 15 -8.48 5.72 -0.33
N SER A 16 -9.75 6.02 -0.56
CA SER A 16 -10.26 6.31 -1.91
C SER A 16 -9.89 7.71 -2.40
N GLU A 17 -9.43 8.61 -1.53
CA GLU A 17 -9.08 10.00 -1.83
C GLU A 17 -7.75 10.41 -1.17
N ALA A 18 -6.85 9.45 -0.95
CA ALA A 18 -5.60 9.65 -0.23
C ALA A 18 -4.37 9.74 -1.17
N ASP A 19 -3.26 10.18 -0.58
CA ASP A 19 -1.95 10.18 -1.24
C ASP A 19 -1.45 8.74 -1.42
N LEU A 20 -1.00 8.41 -2.63
CA LEU A 20 -0.40 7.10 -2.92
C LEU A 20 0.93 6.89 -2.17
N LEU A 21 1.55 7.98 -1.69
CA LEU A 21 2.77 8.00 -0.88
C LEU A 21 2.51 8.16 0.61
N GLU A 22 1.27 7.93 1.07
CA GLU A 22 0.93 8.06 2.47
C GLU A 22 1.88 7.19 3.34
N PRO A 23 2.62 7.78 4.28
CA PRO A 23 3.49 7.03 5.16
C PRO A 23 2.67 6.06 6.04
N ASN A 24 3.26 4.90 6.35
CA ASN A 24 2.60 3.85 7.14
C ASN A 24 1.20 3.50 6.60
N LEU A 25 1.10 3.33 5.28
CA LEU A 25 -0.15 3.20 4.54
C LEU A 25 -1.14 2.18 5.15
N GLN A 26 -0.63 1.04 5.63
CA GLN A 26 -1.45 0.02 6.28
C GLN A 26 -2.21 0.59 7.48
N GLU A 27 -1.51 1.32 8.36
CA GLU A 27 -2.11 1.97 9.51
C GLU A 27 -3.00 3.15 9.08
N ALA A 28 -2.54 3.95 8.12
CA ALA A 28 -3.26 5.12 7.66
C ALA A 28 -4.64 4.77 7.09
N PHE A 29 -4.74 3.72 6.28
CA PHE A 29 -5.96 3.42 5.51
C PHE A 29 -6.85 2.39 6.19
N TYR A 30 -6.27 1.45 6.93
CA TYR A 30 -6.98 0.30 7.50
C TYR A 30 -6.87 0.23 9.03
N GLY A 31 -5.82 0.83 9.60
CA GLY A 31 -5.56 0.86 11.03
C GLY A 31 -5.51 -0.54 11.64
N THR A 32 -6.11 -0.67 12.81
CA THR A 32 -6.18 -1.92 13.58
C THR A 32 -6.85 -3.09 12.85
N ASN A 33 -7.58 -2.85 11.75
CA ASN A 33 -8.20 -3.90 10.96
C ASN A 33 -7.23 -4.58 9.99
N TYR A 34 -6.06 -3.98 9.73
CA TYR A 34 -5.13 -4.46 8.71
C TYR A 34 -4.74 -5.94 8.85
N PRO A 35 -4.35 -6.44 10.05
CA PRO A 35 -3.94 -7.84 10.19
C PRO A 35 -5.05 -8.84 9.83
N LEU A 36 -6.30 -8.53 10.17
CA LEU A 36 -7.45 -9.36 9.83
C LEU A 36 -7.73 -9.34 8.33
N LEU A 37 -7.72 -8.14 7.72
CA LEU A 37 -7.94 -7.99 6.28
C LEU A 37 -6.87 -8.71 5.47
N TYR A 38 -5.60 -8.62 5.89
CA TYR A 38 -4.49 -9.35 5.25
C TYR A 38 -4.71 -10.86 5.34
N THR A 39 -5.08 -11.37 6.51
CA THR A 39 -5.37 -12.80 6.70
C THR A 39 -6.49 -13.27 5.76
N LEU A 40 -7.60 -12.52 5.67
CA LEU A 40 -8.71 -12.84 4.77
C LEU A 40 -8.31 -12.78 3.30
N LYS A 41 -7.46 -11.81 2.93
CA LYS A 41 -6.91 -11.71 1.57
C LYS A 41 -6.09 -12.95 1.22
N GLN A 42 -5.23 -13.42 2.13
CA GLN A 42 -4.45 -14.65 1.92
C GLN A 42 -5.32 -15.91 1.89
N GLU A 43 -6.41 -15.97 2.65
CA GLU A 43 -7.36 -17.08 2.63
C GLU A 43 -8.10 -17.18 1.29
N HIS A 44 -8.58 -16.04 0.77
CA HIS A 44 -9.41 -16.01 -0.44
C HIS A 44 -8.62 -15.89 -1.73
N GLU A 45 -7.43 -15.29 -1.69
CA GLU A 45 -6.62 -15.00 -2.86
C GLU A 45 -5.11 -15.11 -2.55
N PRO A 46 -4.62 -16.35 -2.31
CA PRO A 46 -3.24 -16.61 -1.88
C PRO A 46 -2.19 -16.38 -2.97
N THR A 47 -2.60 -16.20 -4.23
CA THR A 47 -1.67 -16.05 -5.36
C THR A 47 -1.28 -14.61 -5.65
N GLY A 48 -1.95 -13.63 -5.02
CA GLY A 48 -1.81 -12.21 -5.30
C GLY A 48 -2.19 -11.80 -6.73
N LEU A 49 -3.10 -12.54 -7.37
CA LEU A 49 -3.67 -12.24 -8.68
C LEU A 49 -4.36 -10.87 -8.71
N PHE A 50 -5.08 -10.51 -7.65
CA PHE A 50 -5.77 -9.22 -7.57
C PHE A 50 -4.90 -8.22 -6.81
N PHE A 51 -4.04 -7.53 -7.56
CA PHE A 51 -3.23 -6.43 -7.10
C PHE A 51 -3.92 -5.08 -7.37
N ALA A 52 -3.81 -4.17 -6.41
CA ALA A 52 -4.05 -2.74 -6.62
C ALA A 52 -3.08 -1.95 -5.74
N LEU A 53 -2.60 -0.81 -6.25
CA LEU A 53 -1.72 0.05 -5.48
C LEU A 53 -2.42 0.49 -4.19
N THR A 54 -1.72 0.42 -3.06
CA THR A 54 -2.22 0.74 -1.70
C THR A 54 -3.25 -0.23 -1.11
N ALA A 55 -3.68 -1.26 -1.86
CA ALA A 55 -4.60 -2.27 -1.35
C ALA A 55 -3.95 -3.16 -0.30
N VAL A 56 -4.76 -3.87 0.47
CA VAL A 56 -4.32 -4.91 1.41
C VAL A 56 -3.46 -5.96 0.68
N GLY A 57 -2.24 -6.19 1.18
CA GLY A 57 -1.26 -7.10 0.61
C GLY A 57 -0.46 -6.54 -0.57
N ALA A 58 -0.63 -5.26 -0.92
CA ALA A 58 0.18 -4.63 -1.97
C ALA A 58 1.67 -4.55 -1.60
N GLU A 59 2.02 -4.61 -0.32
CA GLU A 59 3.39 -4.63 0.17
C GLU A 59 4.18 -5.87 -0.24
N ASP A 60 3.50 -6.97 -0.58
CA ASP A 60 4.12 -8.22 -1.04
C ASP A 60 4.68 -8.09 -2.47
N TRP A 61 4.43 -6.97 -3.13
CA TRP A 61 4.79 -6.70 -4.52
C TRP A 61 5.59 -5.41 -4.66
N GLU A 62 6.40 -5.37 -5.71
CA GLU A 62 7.13 -4.20 -6.14
C GLU A 62 7.07 -4.01 -7.67
N VAL A 63 6.91 -2.76 -8.10
CA VAL A 63 7.15 -2.34 -9.49
C VAL A 63 8.65 -2.18 -9.75
N GLN A 64 9.26 -3.05 -10.55
CA GLN A 64 10.68 -2.94 -10.88
C GLN A 64 10.92 -1.89 -11.96
N THR A 65 11.34 -0.70 -11.55
CA THR A 65 11.60 0.42 -12.45
C THR A 65 12.93 0.26 -13.18
N VAL A 66 12.91 0.33 -14.52
CA VAL A 66 14.13 0.36 -15.36
C VAL A 66 14.52 1.78 -15.78
N ASP A 67 13.64 2.74 -15.55
CA ASP A 67 13.80 4.15 -15.86
C ASP A 67 14.28 4.94 -14.62
N PRO A 68 14.67 6.23 -14.76
CA PRO A 68 15.15 7.02 -13.63
C PRO A 68 14.01 7.58 -12.77
N LEU A 69 12.74 7.23 -13.04
CA LEU A 69 11.65 7.70 -12.20
C LEU A 69 11.67 6.93 -10.88
N PRO A 70 11.52 7.62 -9.73
CA PRO A 70 11.50 6.93 -8.46
C PRO A 70 10.34 5.93 -8.40
N TYR A 71 10.61 4.76 -7.84
CA TYR A 71 9.65 3.69 -7.57
C TYR A 71 8.32 4.19 -7.02
N SER A 72 8.36 5.18 -6.12
CA SER A 72 7.21 5.77 -5.46
C SER A 72 6.14 6.28 -6.44
N TRP A 73 6.52 6.68 -7.65
CA TRP A 73 5.61 7.31 -8.61
C TRP A 73 5.35 6.46 -9.86
N ASN A 74 6.18 5.45 -10.10
CA ASN A 74 6.16 4.70 -11.34
C ASN A 74 5.37 3.40 -11.18
N ASN A 75 4.22 3.34 -11.85
CA ASN A 75 3.34 2.17 -11.90
C ASN A 75 3.27 1.54 -13.31
N ASN A 76 4.16 1.95 -14.23
CA ASN A 76 4.11 1.55 -15.63
C ASN A 76 4.95 0.30 -15.94
N GLU A 77 5.75 -0.13 -14.97
CA GLU A 77 6.76 -1.17 -15.17
C GLU A 77 6.30 -2.53 -14.63
N ARG A 78 7.20 -3.52 -14.70
CA ARG A 78 6.88 -4.89 -14.31
C ARG A 78 6.60 -4.98 -12.81
N LEU A 79 5.40 -5.46 -12.47
CA LEU A 79 5.07 -5.89 -11.11
C LEU A 79 5.70 -7.26 -10.80
N CYS A 80 6.45 -7.34 -9.71
CA CYS A 80 7.16 -8.52 -9.25
C CYS A 80 6.87 -8.76 -7.75
N PRO A 81 6.83 -10.01 -7.28
CA PRO A 81 6.82 -10.29 -5.85
C PRO A 81 8.09 -9.75 -5.19
N LYS A 82 7.99 -9.15 -4.00
CA LYS A 82 9.17 -8.77 -3.23
C LYS A 82 9.91 -10.03 -2.77
N SER A 83 11.22 -10.05 -2.97
CA SER A 83 12.09 -11.08 -2.41
C SER A 83 12.29 -10.78 -0.92
N SER A 84 12.19 -11.80 -0.06
CA SER A 84 12.45 -11.67 1.39
C SER A 84 13.90 -11.35 1.72
#